data_AF-A0A942PVI5-F1
#
_entry.id   AF-A0A942PVI5-F1
#
_cell.length_a   1.000
_cell.length_b   1.000
_cell.length_c   1.000
_cell.angle_alpha   90.00
_cell.angle_beta   90.00
_cell.angle_gamma   90.00
#
_symmetry.space_group_name_H-M   'P 1'
#
loop_
_entity.id
_entity.type
_entity.pdbx_description
1 polymer ?
#
loop_
_entity_poly.entity_id
_entity_poly.type
_entity_poly.pdbx_seq_one_letter_code
_entity_poly.pdbx_strand_id
1 'polypeptide(L)'
;MNTWVNLAVAGGTWLFPAAVVGIFSCRLRFQKDLKVLPEEERHTLETKVQELAHKLKICKKLEIREISGLELGAQAMGNVIFPGRAGVIIDPYFFECLTPETQEFFVAHEISHIKHHDSLTLCLVAGVASMVTTIALSVLFPRSADLSSGKWYGGVACSGGVAAGMFTYSLASQWREKCADKTAFSVCSPEAQAAAIEFFEDCRSIYRGYRNEEGISFLSSVWRKTRIMAEGEDRLDILHPFLKDRINYLKEGV
;
A
#
# COMPACT_ATOMS: atom_id res chain seq x y z
N MET A 1 27.81 10.02 21.94
CA MET A 1 27.69 9.19 20.72
C MET A 1 26.38 8.40 20.67
N ASN A 2 25.91 7.77 21.76
CA ASN A 2 24.64 7.02 21.81
C ASN A 2 23.38 7.79 21.41
N THR A 3 23.31 9.10 21.70
CA THR A 3 22.15 9.92 21.32
C THR A 3 21.98 10.00 19.80
N TRP A 4 23.08 10.09 19.04
CA TRP A 4 23.05 10.19 17.58
C TRP A 4 22.70 8.87 16.90
N VAL A 5 23.11 7.73 17.46
CA VAL A 5 22.71 6.40 16.95
C VAL A 5 21.23 6.14 17.23
N ASN A 6 20.75 6.45 18.43
CA ASN A 6 19.33 6.36 18.76
C ASN A 6 18.50 7.32 17.91
N LEU A 7 19.00 8.54 17.64
CA LEU A 7 18.36 9.48 16.69
C LEU A 7 18.43 9.00 15.24
N ALA A 8 19.49 8.31 14.83
CA ALA A 8 19.63 7.78 13.47
C ALA A 8 18.73 6.55 13.25
N VAL A 9 18.54 5.71 14.26
CA VAL A 9 17.61 4.57 14.18
C VAL A 9 16.16 5.01 14.34
N ALA A 10 15.87 5.91 15.29
CA ALA A 10 14.56 6.54 15.39
C ALA A 10 14.25 7.33 14.11
N GLY A 11 15.20 8.15 13.65
CA GLY A 11 15.08 8.91 12.40
C GLY A 11 14.93 8.01 11.18
N GLY A 12 15.72 6.94 11.05
CA GLY A 12 15.63 5.98 9.95
C GLY A 12 14.32 5.18 9.93
N THR A 13 13.82 4.79 11.10
CA THR A 13 12.50 4.14 11.24
C THR A 13 11.33 5.07 10.96
N TRP A 14 11.50 6.40 11.11
CA TRP A 14 10.52 7.41 10.70
C TRP A 14 10.66 7.81 9.23
N LEU A 15 11.88 7.89 8.70
CA LEU A 15 12.18 8.33 7.34
C LEU A 15 11.66 7.33 6.31
N PHE A 16 11.67 6.02 6.59
CA PHE A 16 11.14 5.04 5.64
C PHE A 16 9.60 5.16 5.48
N PRO A 17 8.77 5.11 6.55
CA PRO A 17 7.34 5.38 6.45
C PRO A 17 7.04 6.79 5.93
N ALA A 18 7.80 7.82 6.34
CA ALA A 18 7.60 9.18 5.83
C ALA A 18 7.99 9.33 4.35
N ALA A 19 8.98 8.59 3.86
CA ALA A 19 9.32 8.55 2.44
C ALA A 19 8.23 7.82 1.65
N VAL A 20 7.76 6.68 2.14
CA VAL A 20 6.72 5.86 1.49
C VAL A 20 5.34 6.54 1.53
N VAL A 21 4.97 7.19 2.63
CA VAL A 21 3.63 7.78 2.85
C VAL A 21 3.60 9.30 2.62
N GLY A 22 4.71 10.02 2.79
CA GLY A 22 4.73 11.49 2.83
C GLY A 22 5.40 12.17 1.62
N ILE A 23 6.53 11.64 1.14
CA ILE A 23 7.27 12.26 0.01
C ILE A 23 6.54 12.01 -1.32
N PHE A 24 6.01 10.80 -1.52
CA PHE A 24 5.24 10.47 -2.73
C PHE A 24 3.90 11.23 -2.80
N SER A 25 3.19 11.39 -1.68
CA SER A 25 1.91 12.12 -1.67
C SER A 25 2.07 13.62 -1.92
N CYS A 26 3.20 14.24 -1.53
CA CYS A 26 3.47 15.63 -1.89
C CYS A 26 3.61 15.82 -3.41
N ARG A 27 4.25 14.89 -4.13
CA ARG A 27 4.32 14.94 -5.60
C ARG A 27 2.93 14.90 -6.23
N LEU A 28 2.08 13.97 -5.77
CA LEU A 28 0.70 13.83 -6.26
C LEU A 28 -0.14 15.11 -6.00
N ARG A 29 0.11 15.82 -4.88
CA ARG A 29 -0.58 17.07 -4.56
C ARG A 29 -0.36 18.17 -5.59
N PHE A 30 0.84 18.24 -6.17
CA PHE A 30 1.23 19.27 -7.14
C PHE A 30 1.03 18.83 -8.59
N GLN A 31 0.65 17.58 -8.84
CA GLN A 31 0.27 17.13 -10.17
C GLN A 31 -1.08 17.71 -10.56
N LYS A 32 -1.19 18.09 -11.83
CA LYS A 32 -2.41 18.64 -12.41
C LYS A 32 -3.43 17.51 -12.55
N ASP A 33 -4.65 17.76 -12.09
CA ASP A 33 -5.81 16.94 -12.43
C ASP A 33 -6.01 16.99 -13.95
N LEU A 34 -5.77 15.86 -14.61
CA LEU A 34 -5.68 15.80 -16.06
C LEU A 34 -7.06 15.93 -16.73
N LYS A 35 -8.12 15.45 -16.06
CA LYS A 35 -9.49 15.42 -16.57
C LYS A 35 -9.55 14.86 -18.00
N VAL A 36 -8.98 13.67 -18.16
CA VAL A 36 -8.89 12.97 -19.45
C VAL A 36 -10.18 12.25 -19.77
N LEU A 37 -10.83 11.66 -18.76
CA LEU A 37 -12.07 10.92 -18.96
C LEU A 37 -13.19 11.84 -19.51
N PRO A 38 -14.01 11.37 -20.46
CA PRO A 38 -15.21 12.07 -20.90
C PRO A 38 -16.10 12.47 -19.72
N GLU A 39 -16.75 13.63 -19.79
CA GLU A 39 -17.54 14.19 -18.69
C GLU A 39 -18.65 13.24 -18.21
N GLU A 40 -19.28 12.51 -19.14
CA GLU A 40 -20.30 11.50 -18.86
C GLU A 40 -19.74 10.30 -18.08
N GLU A 41 -18.58 9.77 -18.50
CA GLU A 41 -17.90 8.66 -17.81
C GLU A 41 -17.45 9.07 -16.42
N ARG A 42 -16.88 10.28 -16.31
CA ARG A 42 -16.51 10.87 -15.03
C ARG A 42 -17.72 11.02 -14.11
N HIS A 43 -18.85 11.54 -14.60
CA HIS A 43 -20.05 11.68 -13.78
C HIS A 43 -20.60 10.32 -13.33
N THR A 44 -20.54 9.32 -14.22
CA THR A 44 -20.91 7.94 -13.90
C THR A 44 -20.03 7.37 -12.79
N LEU A 45 -18.71 7.56 -12.90
CA LEU A 45 -17.75 7.14 -11.89
C LEU A 45 -17.95 7.87 -10.55
N GLU A 46 -18.17 9.19 -10.59
CA GLU A 46 -18.47 9.99 -9.39
C GLU A 46 -19.74 9.49 -8.68
N THR A 47 -20.78 9.16 -9.45
CA THR A 47 -22.03 8.58 -8.94
C THR A 47 -21.76 7.22 -8.28
N LYS A 48 -21.05 6.33 -8.98
CA LYS A 48 -20.69 4.99 -8.48
C LYS A 48 -19.85 5.06 -7.20
N VAL A 49 -18.89 5.99 -7.13
CA VAL A 49 -18.10 6.26 -5.91
C VAL A 49 -19.01 6.69 -4.76
N GLN A 50 -19.97 7.59 -4.98
CA GLN A 50 -20.87 8.00 -3.90
C GLN A 50 -21.81 6.88 -3.46
N GLU A 51 -22.30 6.06 -4.39
CA GLU A 51 -23.14 4.89 -4.07
C GLU A 51 -22.37 3.87 -3.21
N LEU A 52 -21.13 3.54 -3.58
CA LEU A 52 -20.26 2.66 -2.80
C LEU A 52 -19.92 3.27 -1.44
N ALA A 53 -19.60 4.56 -1.38
CA ALA A 53 -19.38 5.28 -0.13
C ALA A 53 -20.61 5.23 0.78
N HIS A 54 -21.80 5.36 0.22
CA HIS A 54 -23.06 5.24 0.94
C HIS A 54 -23.29 3.82 1.48
N LYS A 55 -23.08 2.78 0.66
CA LYS A 55 -23.11 1.36 1.10
C LYS A 55 -22.15 1.12 2.27
N LEU A 56 -20.98 1.75 2.23
CA LEU A 56 -19.95 1.69 3.28
C LEU A 56 -20.20 2.64 4.47
N LYS A 57 -21.33 3.36 4.49
CA LYS A 57 -21.70 4.32 5.54
C LYS A 57 -20.62 5.40 5.75
N ILE A 58 -20.04 5.90 4.66
CA ILE A 58 -19.15 7.05 4.68
C ILE A 58 -20.01 8.29 4.45
N CYS A 59 -20.14 9.14 5.47
CA CYS A 59 -21.01 10.32 5.42
C CYS A 59 -20.40 11.50 4.65
N LYS A 60 -19.12 11.43 4.28
CA LYS A 60 -18.43 12.49 3.55
C LYS A 60 -18.50 12.21 2.05
N LYS A 61 -18.79 13.24 1.26
CA LYS A 61 -18.64 13.18 -0.19
C LYS A 61 -17.18 12.89 -0.53
N LEU A 62 -16.95 11.82 -1.29
CA LEU A 62 -15.61 11.48 -1.78
C LEU A 62 -15.33 12.19 -3.10
N GLU A 63 -14.11 12.65 -3.29
CA GLU A 63 -13.68 13.29 -4.53
C GLU A 63 -12.91 12.32 -5.43
N ILE A 64 -12.91 12.60 -6.73
CA ILE A 64 -12.10 11.88 -7.72
C ILE A 64 -11.15 12.86 -8.37
N ARG A 65 -9.90 12.43 -8.55
CA ARG A 65 -8.90 13.13 -9.37
C ARG A 65 -8.25 12.16 -10.34
N GLU A 66 -7.92 12.67 -11.51
CA GLU A 66 -7.27 11.93 -12.57
C GLU A 66 -5.81 12.35 -12.66
N ILE A 67 -4.89 11.44 -12.35
CA ILE A 67 -3.45 11.69 -12.37
C ILE A 67 -2.79 10.51 -13.06
N SER A 68 -2.01 10.77 -14.12
CA SER A 68 -1.29 9.72 -14.83
C SER A 68 0.05 9.36 -14.17
N GLY A 69 0.47 8.12 -14.41
CA GLY A 69 1.71 7.55 -13.88
C GLY A 69 1.58 7.03 -12.46
N LEU A 70 0.39 6.57 -12.06
CA LEU A 70 0.24 5.84 -10.80
C LEU A 70 0.73 4.41 -11.00
N GLU A 71 1.62 3.95 -10.12
CA GLU A 71 2.17 2.59 -10.20
C GLU A 71 1.11 1.49 -10.03
N LEU A 72 0.02 1.79 -9.31
CA LEU A 72 -1.05 0.85 -8.97
C LEU A 72 -2.41 1.26 -9.56
N GLY A 73 -2.45 2.22 -10.50
CA GLY A 73 -3.67 2.57 -11.23
C GLY A 73 -4.73 3.36 -10.45
N ALA A 74 -4.85 3.19 -9.14
CA ALA A 74 -5.65 4.06 -8.27
C ALA A 74 -5.06 4.11 -6.86
N GLN A 75 -5.48 5.11 -6.08
CA GLN A 75 -5.05 5.26 -4.70
C GLN A 75 -6.02 6.08 -3.86
N ALA A 76 -6.39 5.56 -2.70
CA ALA A 76 -7.18 6.25 -1.71
C ALA A 76 -6.36 7.29 -0.94
N MET A 77 -6.89 8.52 -0.84
CA MET A 77 -6.16 9.66 -0.28
C MET A 77 -7.02 10.54 0.61
N GLY A 78 -6.38 11.13 1.62
CA GLY A 78 -7.00 12.06 2.55
C GLY A 78 -6.53 13.51 2.35
N ASN A 79 -6.42 14.20 3.48
CA ASN A 79 -6.16 15.64 3.56
C ASN A 79 -4.90 16.13 2.81
N VAL A 80 -3.91 15.25 2.60
CA VAL A 80 -2.67 15.60 1.90
C VAL A 80 -2.93 16.00 0.44
N ILE A 81 -3.86 15.30 -0.22
CA ILE A 81 -4.23 15.57 -1.62
C ILE A 81 -5.53 16.36 -1.72
N PHE A 82 -6.46 16.07 -0.82
CA PHE A 82 -7.81 16.63 -0.78
C PHE A 82 -7.98 17.48 0.51
N PRO A 83 -7.60 18.77 0.53
CA PRO A 83 -7.68 19.59 1.73
C PRO A 83 -9.10 19.60 2.32
N GLY A 84 -9.22 19.20 3.59
CA GLY A 84 -10.49 19.07 4.33
C GLY A 84 -11.37 17.89 3.89
N ARG A 85 -10.89 17.04 2.97
CA ARG A 85 -11.69 16.04 2.26
C ARG A 85 -10.93 14.70 2.16
N ALA A 86 -11.58 13.72 1.52
CA ALA A 86 -10.99 12.44 1.16
C ALA A 86 -11.50 12.05 -0.23
N GLY A 87 -10.77 11.18 -0.91
CA GLY A 87 -11.12 10.80 -2.28
C GLY A 87 -10.21 9.72 -2.83
N VAL A 88 -10.46 9.36 -4.07
CA VAL A 88 -9.69 8.38 -4.82
C VAL A 88 -9.01 9.09 -5.97
N ILE A 89 -7.71 8.86 -6.13
CA ILE A 89 -6.98 9.25 -7.33
C ILE A 89 -6.99 8.06 -8.26
N ILE A 90 -7.26 8.28 -9.55
CA ILE A 90 -7.20 7.25 -10.58
C ILE A 90 -6.22 7.65 -11.67
N ASP A 91 -5.56 6.66 -12.26
CA ASP A 91 -4.85 6.80 -13.51
C ASP A 91 -5.86 6.51 -14.64
N PRO A 92 -6.28 7.53 -15.41
CA PRO A 92 -7.35 7.38 -16.38
C PRO A 92 -7.00 6.32 -17.44
N TYR A 93 -5.73 6.20 -17.83
CA TYR A 93 -5.31 5.23 -18.85
C TYR A 93 -5.33 3.80 -18.34
N PHE A 94 -4.98 3.59 -17.07
CA PHE A 94 -5.14 2.28 -16.44
C PHE A 94 -6.62 1.93 -16.28
N PHE A 95 -7.43 2.90 -15.85
CA PHE A 95 -8.84 2.70 -15.57
C PHE A 95 -9.64 2.35 -16.83
N GLU A 96 -9.34 2.97 -17.97
CA GLU A 96 -9.92 2.67 -19.29
C GLU A 96 -9.65 1.23 -19.76
N CYS A 97 -8.56 0.60 -19.30
CA CYS A 97 -8.22 -0.79 -19.64
C CYS A 97 -9.03 -1.82 -18.82
N LEU A 98 -9.75 -1.40 -17.78
CA LEU A 98 -10.51 -2.28 -16.91
C LEU A 98 -11.96 -2.39 -17.39
N THR A 99 -12.55 -3.58 -17.21
CA THR A 99 -14.00 -3.76 -17.41
C THR A 99 -14.80 -2.96 -16.37
N PRO A 100 -16.04 -2.53 -16.67
CA PRO A 100 -16.88 -1.80 -15.71
C PRO A 100 -17.09 -2.52 -14.37
N GLU A 101 -17.09 -3.86 -14.40
CA GLU A 101 -17.19 -4.74 -13.23
C GLU A 101 -15.89 -4.73 -12.43
N THR A 102 -14.73 -4.79 -13.10
CA THR A 102 -13.41 -4.70 -12.43
C THR A 102 -13.22 -3.31 -11.81
N GLN A 103 -13.61 -2.26 -12.53
CA GLN A 103 -13.59 -0.87 -12.04
C GLN A 103 -14.42 -0.72 -10.75
N GLU A 104 -15.57 -1.39 -10.64
CA GLU A 104 -16.39 -1.37 -9.43
C GLU A 104 -15.63 -1.88 -8.22
N PHE A 105 -15.04 -3.08 -8.34
CA PHE A 105 -14.27 -3.69 -7.27
C PHE A 105 -13.07 -2.83 -6.92
N PHE A 106 -12.35 -2.33 -7.92
CA PHE A 106 -11.17 -1.50 -7.73
C PHE A 106 -11.49 -0.24 -6.93
N VAL A 107 -12.57 0.45 -7.30
CA VAL A 107 -13.04 1.64 -6.58
C VAL A 107 -13.54 1.29 -5.17
N ALA A 108 -14.30 0.20 -5.01
CA ALA A 108 -14.77 -0.24 -3.71
C ALA A 108 -13.61 -0.59 -2.77
N HIS A 109 -12.53 -1.19 -3.30
CA HIS A 109 -11.30 -1.49 -2.57
C HIS A 109 -10.63 -0.20 -2.07
N GLU A 110 -10.43 0.79 -2.95
CA GLU A 110 -9.84 2.07 -2.54
C GLU A 110 -10.70 2.82 -1.52
N ILE A 111 -12.03 2.83 -1.69
CA ILE A 111 -12.94 3.45 -0.72
C ILE A 111 -12.87 2.72 0.63
N SER A 112 -12.63 1.39 0.63
CA SER A 112 -12.48 0.61 1.86
C SER A 112 -11.25 1.05 2.66
N HIS A 113 -10.17 1.48 2.03
CA HIS A 113 -9.06 2.11 2.75
C HIS A 113 -9.49 3.41 3.45
N ILE A 114 -10.31 4.24 2.81
CA ILE A 114 -10.85 5.45 3.45
C ILE A 114 -11.71 5.07 4.66
N LYS A 115 -12.56 4.05 4.50
CA LYS A 115 -13.44 3.54 5.56
C LYS A 115 -12.67 3.08 6.79
N HIS A 116 -11.56 2.37 6.59
CA HIS A 116 -10.74 1.79 7.66
C HIS A 116 -9.69 2.75 8.22
N HIS A 117 -9.68 4.01 7.77
CA HIS A 117 -8.71 5.02 8.18
C HIS A 117 -7.27 4.56 7.99
N ASP A 118 -7.05 3.87 6.88
CA ASP A 118 -5.89 3.04 6.67
C ASP A 118 -4.58 3.82 6.70
N SER A 119 -4.53 5.01 6.09
CA SER A 119 -3.37 5.91 6.16
C SER A 119 -3.04 6.35 7.60
N LEU A 120 -4.07 6.57 8.43
CA LEU A 120 -3.89 6.89 9.85
C LEU A 120 -3.38 5.68 10.62
N THR A 121 -3.99 4.51 10.39
CA THR A 121 -3.57 3.24 11.00
C THR A 121 -2.10 2.96 10.72
N LEU A 122 -1.64 3.13 9.48
CA LEU A 122 -0.26 2.89 9.09
C LEU A 122 0.71 3.90 9.72
N CYS A 123 0.30 5.17 9.85
CA CYS A 123 1.05 6.18 10.58
C CYS A 123 1.20 5.84 12.07
N LEU A 124 0.12 5.37 12.71
CA LEU A 124 0.13 4.95 14.12
C LEU A 124 1.00 3.70 14.32
N VAL A 125 0.88 2.70 13.45
CA VAL A 125 1.73 1.49 13.48
C VAL A 125 3.20 1.86 13.37
N ALA A 126 3.56 2.74 12.43
CA ALA A 126 4.93 3.23 12.28
C ALA A 126 5.42 3.95 13.55
N GLY A 127 4.59 4.82 14.13
CA GLY A 127 4.90 5.53 15.37
C GLY A 127 5.15 4.58 16.55
N VAL A 128 4.23 3.62 16.78
CA VAL A 128 4.34 2.63 17.85
C VAL A 128 5.57 1.73 17.63
N ALA A 129 5.81 1.24 16.41
CA ALA A 129 6.98 0.43 16.09
C ALA A 129 8.29 1.20 16.36
N SER A 130 8.35 2.49 16.02
CA SER A 130 9.51 3.35 16.30
C SER A 130 9.72 3.55 17.81
N MET A 131 8.65 3.77 18.57
CA MET A 131 8.71 3.88 20.03
C MET A 131 9.23 2.60 20.67
N VAL A 132 8.67 1.44 20.31
CA VAL A 132 9.08 0.13 20.83
C VAL A 132 10.54 -0.15 20.49
N THR A 133 10.94 0.11 19.24
CA THR A 133 12.34 -0.06 18.81
C THR A 133 13.28 0.81 19.62
N THR A 134 12.92 2.08 19.86
CA THR A 134 13.74 3.01 20.65
C THR A 134 13.87 2.56 22.10
N ILE A 135 12.78 2.11 22.73
CA ILE A 135 12.79 1.59 24.11
C ILE A 135 13.66 0.33 24.18
N ALA A 136 13.45 -0.63 23.29
CA ALA A 136 14.22 -1.87 23.24
C ALA A 136 15.72 -1.61 23.10
N LEU A 137 16.11 -0.71 22.19
CA LEU A 137 17.51 -0.31 22.04
C LEU A 137 18.06 0.39 23.28
N SER A 138 17.27 1.23 23.95
CA SER A 138 17.70 1.91 25.18
C SER A 138 17.91 0.97 26.37
N VAL A 139 17.12 -0.11 26.45
CA VAL A 139 17.22 -1.14 27.50
C VAL A 139 18.36 -2.12 27.21
N LEU A 140 18.51 -2.54 25.95
CA LEU A 140 19.55 -3.48 25.53
C LEU A 140 20.94 -2.82 25.47
N PHE A 141 20.99 -1.50 25.26
CA PHE A 141 22.23 -0.72 25.16
C PHE A 141 22.17 0.50 26.11
N PRO A 142 22.18 0.28 27.43
CA PRO A 142 22.16 1.37 28.40
C PRO A 142 23.42 2.24 28.24
N ARG A 143 23.31 3.49 28.67
CA ARG A 143 24.28 4.59 28.47
C ARG A 143 25.72 4.27 28.92
N SER A 144 25.91 3.24 29.75
CA SER A 144 27.18 2.70 30.26
C SER A 144 27.83 1.64 29.37
N ALA A 145 27.19 1.22 28.27
CA ALA A 145 27.81 0.35 27.27
C ALA A 145 28.88 1.15 26.53
N ASP A 146 30.14 0.94 26.91
CA ASP A 146 31.30 1.62 26.35
C ASP A 146 31.49 1.23 24.87
N LEU A 147 31.04 2.10 23.96
CA LEU A 147 31.19 1.93 22.50
C LEU A 147 32.66 2.00 22.05
N SER A 148 33.59 2.41 22.91
CA SER A 148 35.02 2.40 22.59
C SER A 148 35.59 0.99 22.40
N SER A 149 34.85 -0.05 22.81
CA SER A 149 35.33 -1.43 22.79
C SER A 149 35.25 -2.17 21.44
N GLY A 150 35.10 -1.47 20.30
CA GLY A 150 35.16 -2.10 18.96
C GLY A 150 34.12 -3.21 18.73
N LYS A 151 33.05 -3.19 19.53
CA LYS A 151 32.11 -4.29 19.70
C LYS A 151 30.97 -4.17 18.69
N TRP A 152 31.00 -5.04 17.68
CA TRP A 152 30.04 -5.20 16.56
C TRP A 152 28.55 -5.23 16.93
N TYR A 153 28.22 -5.43 18.21
CA TYR A 153 26.87 -5.52 18.75
C TYR A 153 26.01 -4.26 18.51
N GLY A 154 26.61 -3.06 18.47
CA GLY A 154 25.87 -1.82 18.19
C GLY A 154 25.30 -1.76 16.77
N GLY A 155 26.04 -2.28 15.78
CA GLY A 155 25.58 -2.35 14.39
C GLY A 155 24.49 -3.41 14.19
N VAL A 156 24.64 -4.58 14.83
CA VAL A 156 23.65 -5.66 14.73
C VAL A 156 22.31 -5.29 15.37
N ALA A 157 22.32 -4.56 16.48
CA ALA A 157 21.10 -4.09 17.11
C ALA A 157 20.35 -3.03 16.30
N CYS A 158 21.08 -2.08 15.70
CA CYS A 158 20.49 -1.10 14.78
C CYS A 158 19.85 -1.79 13.58
N SER A 159 20.55 -2.76 12.97
CA SER A 159 20.03 -3.55 11.84
C SER A 159 18.81 -4.41 12.23
N GLY A 160 18.83 -5.02 13.41
CA GLY A 160 17.71 -5.83 13.92
C GLY A 160 16.45 -5.01 14.18
N GLY A 161 16.59 -3.81 14.77
CA GLY A 161 15.46 -2.89 15.00
C GLY A 161 14.83 -2.41 13.69
N VAL A 162 15.65 -2.05 12.70
CA VAL A 162 15.16 -1.67 11.36
C VAL A 162 14.43 -2.84 10.69
N ALA A 163 14.98 -4.06 10.75
CA ALA A 163 14.35 -5.25 10.18
C ALA A 163 12.99 -5.55 10.84
N ALA A 164 12.90 -5.46 12.17
CA ALA A 164 11.64 -5.67 12.90
C ALA A 164 10.59 -4.60 12.57
N GLY A 165 11.00 -3.33 12.43
CA GLY A 165 10.12 -2.25 12.01
C GLY A 165 9.58 -2.47 10.59
N MET A 166 10.44 -2.84 9.65
CA MET A 166 10.07 -3.17 8.26
C MET A 166 9.10 -4.36 8.20
N PHE A 167 9.36 -5.41 8.99
CA PHE A 167 8.49 -6.57 9.06
C PHE A 167 7.11 -6.22 9.61
N THR A 168 7.06 -5.45 10.71
CA THR A 168 5.80 -4.98 11.32
C THR A 168 4.99 -4.14 10.33
N TYR A 169 5.66 -3.24 9.62
CA TYR A 169 5.03 -2.40 8.59
C TYR A 169 4.46 -3.25 7.44
N SER A 170 5.23 -4.22 6.93
CA SER A 170 4.77 -5.13 5.87
C SER A 170 3.56 -5.96 6.31
N LEU A 171 3.57 -6.49 7.54
CA LEU A 171 2.42 -7.24 8.07
C LEU A 171 1.17 -6.37 8.21
N ALA A 172 1.31 -5.15 8.72
CA ALA A 172 0.20 -4.22 8.85
C ALA A 172 -0.37 -3.82 7.48
N SER A 173 0.50 -3.62 6.49
CA SER A 173 0.10 -3.35 5.10
C SER A 173 -0.69 -4.53 4.52
N GLN A 174 -0.16 -5.75 4.62
CA GLN A 174 -0.84 -6.95 4.12
C GLN A 174 -2.19 -7.22 4.79
N TRP A 175 -2.29 -6.97 6.11
CA TRP A 175 -3.54 -7.11 6.85
C TRP A 175 -4.60 -6.12 6.36
N ARG A 176 -4.21 -4.86 6.13
CA ARG A 176 -5.11 -3.84 5.60
C ARG A 176 -5.65 -4.18 4.22
N GLU A 177 -4.80 -4.67 3.31
CA GLU A 177 -5.22 -5.12 1.97
C GLU A 177 -6.31 -6.19 2.05
N LYS A 178 -6.15 -7.18 2.93
CA LYS A 178 -7.18 -8.21 3.18
C LYS A 178 -8.48 -7.61 3.72
N CYS A 179 -8.39 -6.60 4.61
CA CYS A 179 -9.57 -5.91 5.14
C CYS A 179 -10.28 -5.09 4.05
N ALA A 180 -9.52 -4.44 3.17
CA ALA A 180 -10.04 -3.69 2.04
C ALA A 180 -10.73 -4.63 1.03
N ASP A 181 -10.10 -5.75 0.67
CA ASP A 181 -10.67 -6.80 -0.18
C ASP A 181 -11.99 -7.33 0.36
N LYS A 182 -12.00 -7.71 1.66
CA LYS A 182 -13.18 -8.19 2.36
C LYS A 182 -14.35 -7.20 2.25
N THR A 183 -14.03 -5.94 2.49
CA THR A 183 -15.00 -4.87 2.59
C THR A 183 -15.56 -4.51 1.23
N ALA A 184 -14.69 -4.43 0.21
CA ALA A 184 -15.08 -4.25 -1.18
C ALA A 184 -16.02 -5.36 -1.65
N PHE A 185 -15.66 -6.63 -1.42
CA PHE A 185 -16.51 -7.78 -1.76
C PHE A 185 -17.89 -7.69 -1.14
N SER A 186 -17.98 -7.23 0.11
CA SER A 186 -19.27 -7.12 0.82
C SER A 186 -20.25 -6.10 0.22
N VAL A 187 -19.79 -5.18 -0.64
CA VAL A 187 -20.61 -4.09 -1.22
C VAL A 187 -20.71 -4.12 -2.74
N CYS A 188 -19.79 -4.80 -3.41
CA CYS A 188 -19.76 -5.00 -4.86
C CYS A 188 -20.89 -5.93 -5.34
N SER A 189 -21.27 -5.76 -6.61
CA SER A 189 -22.13 -6.71 -7.31
C SER A 189 -21.47 -8.10 -7.46
N PRO A 190 -22.25 -9.18 -7.63
CA PRO A 190 -21.71 -10.51 -7.93
C PRO A 190 -20.81 -10.53 -9.18
N GLU A 191 -21.14 -9.74 -10.19
CA GLU A 191 -20.36 -9.62 -11.43
C GLU A 191 -19.01 -8.96 -11.15
N ALA A 192 -18.97 -7.91 -10.32
CA ALA A 192 -17.74 -7.27 -9.88
C ALA A 192 -16.86 -8.17 -9.01
N GLN A 193 -17.46 -9.01 -8.16
CA GLN A 193 -16.74 -10.01 -7.38
C GLN A 193 -16.07 -11.06 -8.28
N ALA A 194 -16.77 -11.55 -9.31
CA ALA A 194 -16.21 -12.49 -10.27
C ALA A 194 -15.07 -11.85 -11.09
N ALA A 195 -15.30 -10.63 -11.60
CA ALA A 195 -14.31 -9.88 -12.37
C ALA A 195 -13.05 -9.57 -11.55
N ALA A 196 -13.17 -9.31 -10.24
CA ALA A 196 -12.03 -9.11 -9.35
C ALA A 196 -11.14 -10.35 -9.25
N ILE A 197 -11.75 -11.53 -9.14
CA ILE A 197 -11.01 -12.80 -9.08
C ILE A 197 -10.28 -13.04 -10.40
N GLU A 198 -10.97 -12.84 -11.52
CA GLU A 198 -10.38 -12.97 -12.86
C GLU A 198 -9.20 -12.00 -13.04
N PHE A 199 -9.37 -10.74 -12.68
CA PHE A 199 -8.31 -9.73 -12.70
C PHE A 199 -7.06 -10.15 -11.91
N PHE A 200 -7.22 -10.73 -10.72
CA PHE A 200 -6.07 -11.20 -9.95
C PHE A 200 -5.38 -12.43 -10.56
N GLU A 201 -6.13 -13.35 -11.17
CA GLU A 201 -5.56 -14.50 -11.89
C GLU A 201 -4.81 -14.03 -13.15
N ASP A 202 -5.34 -13.04 -13.87
CA ASP A 202 -4.68 -12.44 -15.02
C ASP A 202 -3.38 -11.74 -14.63
N CYS A 203 -3.42 -10.91 -13.57
CA CYS A 203 -2.23 -10.27 -13.00
C CYS A 203 -1.16 -11.31 -12.64
N ARG A 204 -1.56 -12.43 -12.03
CA ARG A 204 -0.66 -13.54 -11.69
C ARG A 204 -0.06 -14.19 -12.95
N SER A 205 -0.86 -14.41 -13.98
CA SER A 205 -0.40 -14.94 -15.27
C SER A 205 0.63 -14.02 -15.94
N ILE A 206 0.34 -12.72 -15.98
CA ILE A 206 1.20 -11.68 -16.53
C ILE A 206 2.55 -11.62 -15.78
N TYR A 207 2.53 -11.62 -14.45
CA TYR A 207 3.74 -11.58 -13.63
C TYR A 207 4.63 -12.79 -13.81
N ARG A 208 4.05 -13.98 -13.93
CA ARG A 208 4.81 -15.20 -14.28
C ARG A 208 5.54 -15.05 -15.61
N GLY A 209 4.92 -14.41 -16.60
CA GLY A 209 5.57 -14.07 -17.88
C GLY A 209 6.82 -13.20 -17.71
N TYR A 210 6.75 -12.19 -16.84
CA TYR A 210 7.90 -11.30 -16.57
C TYR A 210 9.02 -11.94 -15.77
N ARG A 211 8.77 -13.05 -15.06
CA ARG A 211 9.74 -13.67 -14.15
C ARG A 211 11.07 -14.03 -14.82
N ASN A 212 10.99 -14.52 -16.05
CA ASN A 212 12.13 -15.08 -16.80
C ASN A 212 12.56 -14.18 -17.96
N GLU A 213 12.14 -12.92 -17.98
CA GLU A 213 12.56 -11.97 -19.01
C GLU A 213 14.08 -11.76 -18.96
N GLU A 214 14.73 -11.92 -20.11
CA GLU A 214 16.17 -11.73 -20.26
C GLU A 214 16.52 -10.24 -20.45
N GLY A 215 17.75 -9.85 -20.13
CA GLY A 215 18.24 -8.47 -20.36
C GLY A 215 18.06 -7.47 -19.21
N ILE A 216 17.59 -7.91 -18.04
CA ILE A 216 17.51 -7.07 -16.82
C ILE A 216 18.78 -7.16 -15.96
N SER A 217 19.07 -6.12 -15.18
CA SER A 217 20.22 -6.10 -14.27
C SER A 217 20.13 -7.20 -13.19
N PHE A 218 21.29 -7.63 -12.65
CA PHE A 218 21.34 -8.65 -11.59
C PHE A 218 20.47 -8.30 -10.38
N LEU A 219 20.56 -7.05 -9.88
CA LEU A 219 19.75 -6.60 -8.75
C LEU A 219 18.26 -6.60 -9.09
N SER A 220 17.89 -6.16 -10.30
CA SER A 220 16.49 -6.20 -10.77
C SER A 220 15.99 -7.64 -10.86
N SER A 221 16.82 -8.59 -11.32
CA SER A 221 16.49 -10.01 -11.40
C SER A 221 16.25 -10.62 -10.00
N VAL A 222 17.12 -10.31 -9.03
CA VAL A 222 16.96 -10.75 -7.64
C VAL A 222 15.69 -10.16 -7.01
N TRP A 223 15.45 -8.84 -7.17
CA TRP A 223 14.23 -8.18 -6.69
C TRP A 223 12.95 -8.67 -7.38
N ARG A 224 13.04 -9.14 -8.62
CA ARG A 224 11.90 -9.72 -9.34
C ARG A 224 11.62 -11.14 -8.85
N LYS A 225 12.64 -11.98 -8.70
CA LYS A 225 12.52 -13.36 -8.20
C LYS A 225 12.05 -13.44 -6.74
N THR A 226 12.27 -12.40 -5.95
CA THR A 226 11.75 -12.29 -4.57
C THR A 226 10.27 -11.85 -4.52
N ARG A 227 9.75 -11.20 -5.57
CA ARG A 227 8.33 -10.80 -5.70
C ARG A 227 7.48 -11.82 -6.45
N ILE A 228 8.09 -12.53 -7.40
CA ILE A 228 7.43 -13.47 -8.32
C ILE A 228 8.00 -14.86 -8.06
N MET A 229 7.31 -15.68 -7.27
CA MET A 229 7.79 -17.00 -6.85
C MET A 229 7.51 -18.06 -7.93
N ALA A 230 8.22 -19.21 -7.90
CA ALA A 230 8.08 -20.22 -8.96
C ALA A 230 6.74 -20.94 -8.91
N GLU A 231 6.21 -21.03 -7.69
CA GLU A 231 5.00 -21.71 -7.31
C GLU A 231 3.75 -20.83 -7.60
N GLY A 232 3.97 -19.59 -8.09
CA GLY A 232 2.95 -18.58 -8.36
C GLY A 232 2.39 -17.92 -7.11
N GLU A 233 3.21 -17.77 -6.09
CA GLU A 233 2.98 -16.83 -5.00
C GLU A 233 3.56 -15.49 -5.43
N ASP A 234 2.79 -14.76 -6.24
CA ASP A 234 3.22 -13.50 -6.85
C ASP A 234 2.64 -12.33 -6.07
N ARG A 235 3.42 -11.26 -5.89
CA ARG A 235 2.96 -10.02 -5.25
C ARG A 235 3.03 -8.84 -6.22
N LEU A 236 2.08 -7.90 -6.10
CA LEU A 236 2.17 -6.58 -6.73
C LEU A 236 3.45 -5.87 -6.24
N ASP A 237 3.68 -5.86 -4.92
CA ASP A 237 4.92 -5.45 -4.28
C ASP A 237 5.13 -6.11 -2.89
N ILE A 238 6.16 -5.71 -2.14
CA ILE A 238 6.51 -6.28 -0.83
C ILE A 238 5.47 -5.96 0.26
N LEU A 239 4.67 -4.91 0.05
CA LEU A 239 3.64 -4.39 0.96
C LEU A 239 2.25 -4.98 0.69
N HIS A 240 2.03 -5.55 -0.48
CA HIS A 240 0.80 -6.27 -0.82
C HIS A 240 0.89 -7.77 -0.47
N PRO A 241 -0.22 -8.40 -0.06
CA PRO A 241 -0.27 -9.84 0.12
C PRO A 241 -0.12 -10.55 -1.22
N PHE A 242 0.22 -11.84 -1.18
CA PHE A 242 0.30 -12.65 -2.39
C PHE A 242 -1.06 -12.70 -3.10
N LEU A 243 -1.05 -12.60 -4.43
CA LEU A 243 -2.26 -12.67 -5.26
C LEU A 243 -3.04 -13.96 -4.99
N LYS A 244 -2.33 -15.09 -4.84
CA LYS A 244 -2.93 -16.38 -4.48
C LYS A 244 -3.66 -16.32 -3.13
N ASP A 245 -3.09 -15.66 -2.13
CA ASP A 245 -3.74 -15.50 -0.82
C ASP A 245 -4.98 -14.63 -0.91
N ARG A 246 -4.95 -13.55 -1.70
CA ARG A 246 -6.11 -12.70 -1.96
C ARG A 246 -7.22 -13.51 -2.64
N ILE A 247 -6.89 -14.23 -3.71
CA ILE A 247 -7.84 -15.06 -4.46
C ILE A 247 -8.47 -16.13 -3.54
N ASN A 248 -7.66 -16.86 -2.77
CA ASN A 248 -8.16 -17.86 -1.85
C ASN A 248 -9.08 -17.24 -0.79
N TYR A 249 -8.64 -16.12 -0.20
CA TYR A 249 -9.43 -15.39 0.79
C TYR A 249 -10.79 -14.95 0.25
N LEU A 250 -10.86 -14.54 -1.02
CA LEU A 250 -12.08 -14.14 -1.68
C LEU A 250 -12.98 -15.33 -2.08
N LYS A 251 -12.38 -16.45 -2.51
CA LYS A 251 -13.10 -17.68 -2.92
C LYS A 251 -13.66 -18.47 -1.73
N GLU A 252 -12.96 -18.50 -0.60
CA GLU A 252 -13.35 -19.26 0.59
C GLU A 252 -14.47 -18.59 1.40
N GLY A 253 -14.82 -17.35 1.05
CA GLY A 253 -15.88 -16.59 1.70
C GLY A 253 -15.36 -15.71 2.84
N VAL A 254 -15.86 -14.48 2.83
CA VAL A 254 -15.78 -13.43 3.87
C VAL A 254 -16.31 -13.89 5.22
#